data_AF-A0A640KIG2-F1
#
_entry.id   AF-A0A640KIG2-F1
#
_cell.length_a   1.000
_cell.length_b   1.000
_cell.length_c   1.000
_cell.angle_alpha   90.00
_cell.angle_beta   90.00
_cell.angle_gamma   90.00
#
_symmetry.space_group_name_H-M   'P 1'
#
loop_
_entity.id
_entity.type
_entity.pdbx_description
1 polymer ?
#
loop_
_entity_poly.entity_id
_entity_poly.type
_entity_poly.pdbx_seq_one_letter_code
_entity_poly.pdbx_strand_id
1 'polypeptide(L)'
;MSELFSKKTWRLRDVLFKEGADQVVRILKVDHPFRRQCITIVPTPRYATEAYLTDWVYQPYVKEHIMYVSNDIYNPFYVFLCRSLLRKGKFPEYAYFHPMGLPDCVDVNLSRRAFIKKEQPFKTPMSTILMTTNHFRDLHHPWVSRRVVKIVGEQYVVHPQKEKQSMVFVLPPAYVPDVVNTLQSLGFTVADTVTATIGDAATINKLNSWSNKCQLLVLGYLWFLLALFIIGESRHIHQLFQDYKRELIEKAGKDPAKMGL
;
A
#
# COMPACT_ATOMS: atom_id res chain seq x y z
N MET A 1 -10.86 -39.40 -5.68
CA MET A 1 -9.66 -38.74 -6.25
C MET A 1 -9.95 -38.25 -7.67
N SER A 2 -10.75 -37.21 -7.83
CA SER A 2 -10.95 -36.51 -9.11
C SER A 2 -11.76 -35.23 -8.96
N GLU A 3 -11.55 -34.49 -7.87
CA GLU A 3 -11.85 -33.05 -7.79
C GLU A 3 -10.64 -32.42 -7.12
N LEU A 4 -9.55 -32.30 -7.88
CA LEU A 4 -8.54 -31.29 -7.62
C LEU A 4 -9.32 -29.98 -7.53
N PHE A 5 -9.58 -29.50 -6.30
CA PHE A 5 -10.23 -28.24 -6.01
C PHE A 5 -9.82 -27.23 -7.08
N SER A 6 -10.77 -26.88 -7.96
CA SER A 6 -10.63 -25.75 -8.86
C SER A 6 -10.33 -24.57 -7.95
N LYS A 7 -9.05 -24.23 -7.82
CA LYS A 7 -8.60 -23.11 -6.99
C LYS A 7 -9.14 -21.87 -7.69
N LYS A 8 -10.28 -21.39 -7.21
CA LYS A 8 -10.91 -20.17 -7.71
C LYS A 8 -9.84 -19.09 -7.76
N THR A 9 -9.53 -18.62 -8.97
CA THR A 9 -8.68 -17.45 -9.16
C THR A 9 -9.47 -16.23 -8.73
N TRP A 10 -9.02 -15.57 -7.67
CA TRP A 10 -9.66 -14.38 -7.14
C TRP A 10 -9.39 -13.19 -8.05
N ARG A 11 -10.44 -12.40 -8.29
CA ARG A 11 -10.37 -11.12 -9.02
C ARG A 11 -10.84 -10.00 -8.10
N LEU A 12 -10.52 -8.75 -8.48
CA LEU A 12 -10.97 -7.59 -7.71
C LEU A 12 -12.50 -7.57 -7.51
N ARG A 13 -13.26 -8.01 -8.50
CA ARG A 13 -14.73 -8.10 -8.43
C ARG A 13 -15.25 -9.10 -7.39
N ASP A 14 -14.44 -10.08 -7.00
CA ASP A 14 -14.79 -11.02 -5.93
C ASP A 14 -14.57 -10.44 -4.53
N VAL A 15 -13.70 -9.41 -4.44
CA VAL A 15 -13.33 -8.76 -3.18
C VAL A 15 -14.11 -7.48 -2.97
N LEU A 16 -14.29 -6.69 -4.01
CA LEU A 16 -14.95 -5.39 -4.00
C LEU A 16 -16.04 -5.38 -5.06
N PHE A 17 -17.29 -5.35 -4.62
CA PHE A 17 -18.46 -5.37 -5.49
C PHE A 17 -19.51 -4.37 -5.00
N LYS A 18 -20.56 -4.19 -5.80
CA LYS A 18 -21.69 -3.34 -5.46
C LYS A 18 -22.88 -4.22 -5.11
N GLU A 19 -23.57 -3.85 -4.04
CA GLU A 19 -24.82 -4.48 -3.62
C GLU A 19 -25.87 -3.37 -3.50
N GLY A 20 -26.71 -3.25 -4.54
CA GLY A 20 -27.60 -2.10 -4.68
C GLY A 20 -26.84 -0.78 -4.86
N ALA A 21 -27.09 0.20 -3.99
CA ALA A 21 -26.40 1.48 -3.96
C ALA A 21 -25.02 1.41 -3.28
N ASP A 22 -24.82 0.40 -2.44
CA ASP A 22 -23.67 0.31 -1.56
C ASP A 22 -22.49 -0.41 -2.21
N GLN A 23 -21.29 -0.01 -1.79
CA GLN A 23 -20.06 -0.71 -2.08
C GLN A 23 -19.68 -1.61 -0.91
N VAL A 24 -19.45 -2.88 -1.20
CA VAL A 24 -19.22 -3.93 -0.21
C VAL A 24 -17.85 -4.56 -0.45
N VAL A 25 -17.15 -4.87 0.64
CA VAL A 25 -15.94 -5.70 0.62
C VAL A 25 -16.15 -7.05 1.24
N ARG A 26 -15.40 -8.02 0.73
CA ARG A 26 -15.30 -9.36 1.29
C ARG A 26 -14.02 -9.51 2.10
N ILE A 27 -14.20 -9.64 3.41
CA ILE A 27 -13.16 -10.00 4.38
C ILE A 27 -12.94 -11.49 4.27
N LEU A 28 -11.68 -11.92 4.19
CA LEU A 28 -11.33 -13.29 3.87
C LEU A 28 -10.55 -13.91 5.02
N LYS A 29 -10.97 -15.08 5.48
CA LYS A 29 -10.20 -15.91 6.39
C LYS A 29 -9.54 -17.03 5.61
N VAL A 30 -8.22 -17.06 5.64
CA VAL A 30 -7.39 -17.94 4.82
C VAL A 30 -6.55 -18.81 5.73
N ASP A 31 -6.81 -20.11 5.69
CA ASP A 31 -6.19 -21.08 6.57
C ASP A 31 -5.30 -22.03 5.78
N HIS A 32 -4.21 -22.49 6.41
CA HIS A 32 -3.39 -23.56 5.89
C HIS A 32 -3.69 -24.86 6.65
N PRO A 33 -4.13 -25.95 5.99
CA PRO A 33 -4.56 -27.18 6.65
C PRO A 33 -3.47 -27.82 7.53
N PHE A 34 -2.22 -27.80 7.06
CA PHE A 34 -1.10 -28.43 7.79
C PHE A 34 -0.24 -27.48 8.65
N ARG A 35 -0.09 -26.20 8.28
CA ARG A 35 0.80 -25.25 8.99
C ARG A 35 0.17 -24.62 10.22
N ARG A 36 -1.14 -24.80 10.44
CA ARG A 36 -1.93 -24.10 11.48
C ARG A 36 -1.77 -22.57 11.41
N GLN A 37 -1.62 -22.05 10.19
CA GLN A 37 -1.60 -20.60 9.94
C GLN A 37 -3.00 -20.16 9.53
N CYS A 38 -3.49 -19.14 10.21
CA CYS A 38 -4.72 -18.42 9.91
C CYS A 38 -4.36 -16.99 9.55
N ILE A 39 -4.83 -16.53 8.40
CA ILE A 39 -4.61 -15.17 7.89
C ILE A 39 -5.98 -14.54 7.64
N THR A 40 -6.30 -13.49 8.38
CA THR A 40 -7.49 -12.68 8.12
C THR A 40 -7.09 -11.50 7.25
N ILE A 41 -7.65 -11.40 6.06
CA ILE A 41 -7.42 -10.29 5.14
C ILE A 41 -8.60 -9.32 5.25
N VAL A 42 -8.33 -8.11 5.72
CA VAL A 42 -9.28 -7.00 5.82
C VAL A 42 -8.99 -6.03 4.66
N PRO A 43 -9.84 -6.00 3.62
CA PRO A 43 -9.68 -5.07 2.52
C PRO A 43 -10.06 -3.65 2.97
N THR A 44 -9.10 -2.74 3.01
CA THR A 44 -9.31 -1.37 3.48
C THR A 44 -9.16 -0.40 2.32
N PRO A 45 -10.26 0.13 1.77
CA PRO A 45 -10.19 1.19 0.79
C PRO A 45 -9.67 2.49 1.42
N ARG A 46 -9.24 3.44 0.58
CA ARG A 46 -8.73 4.74 1.03
C ARG A 46 -9.79 5.55 1.78
N TYR A 47 -11.05 5.43 1.34
CA TYR A 47 -12.22 6.07 1.94
C TYR A 47 -13.25 5.00 2.30
N ALA A 48 -13.83 5.13 3.49
CA ALA A 48 -14.89 4.26 3.98
C ALA A 48 -15.77 5.03 4.97
N THR A 49 -16.92 4.48 5.32
CA THR A 49 -17.71 4.97 6.47
C THR A 49 -16.90 4.80 7.76
N GLU A 50 -17.14 5.69 8.72
CA GLU A 50 -16.52 5.57 10.04
C GLU A 50 -16.88 4.24 10.71
N ALA A 51 -18.14 3.79 10.57
CA ALA A 51 -18.61 2.50 11.06
C ALA A 51 -17.78 1.32 10.52
N TYR A 52 -17.48 1.29 9.22
CA TYR A 52 -16.64 0.22 8.66
C TYR A 52 -15.24 0.22 9.27
N LEU A 53 -14.65 1.41 9.43
CA LEU A 53 -13.31 1.53 9.99
C LEU A 53 -13.28 1.12 11.47
N THR A 54 -14.27 1.52 12.27
CA THR A 54 -14.36 1.13 13.69
C THR A 54 -14.59 -0.36 13.85
N ASP A 55 -15.49 -0.95 13.05
CA ASP A 55 -15.91 -2.33 13.24
C ASP A 55 -14.87 -3.33 12.74
N TRP A 56 -14.14 -2.98 11.68
CA TRP A 56 -13.25 -3.93 10.99
C TRP A 56 -11.78 -3.53 10.94
N VAL A 57 -11.43 -2.25 11.01
CA VAL A 57 -10.04 -1.81 10.76
C VAL A 57 -9.33 -1.41 12.05
N TYR A 58 -9.98 -0.64 12.91
CA TYR A 58 -9.43 -0.12 14.17
C TYR A 58 -9.66 -1.05 15.37
N GLN A 59 -9.95 -2.33 15.10
CA GLN A 59 -10.04 -3.35 16.13
C GLN A 59 -8.65 -3.66 16.74
N PRO A 60 -8.56 -4.10 18.00
CA PRO A 60 -7.30 -4.37 18.70
C PRO A 60 -6.64 -5.69 18.27
N TYR A 61 -6.51 -5.93 16.95
CA TYR A 61 -5.93 -7.16 16.39
C TYR A 61 -4.52 -7.44 16.89
N VAL A 62 -3.73 -6.40 17.16
CA VAL A 62 -2.35 -6.49 17.65
C VAL A 62 -2.27 -7.21 19.02
N LYS A 63 -3.38 -7.28 19.77
CA LYS A 63 -3.44 -8.02 21.04
C LYS A 63 -3.13 -9.50 20.83
N GLU A 64 -3.74 -10.11 19.82
CA GLU A 64 -3.75 -11.56 19.61
C GLU A 64 -2.98 -11.98 18.35
N HIS A 65 -2.84 -11.09 17.38
CA HIS A 65 -2.32 -11.40 16.05
C HIS A 65 -1.12 -10.53 15.68
N ILE A 66 -0.32 -10.98 14.71
CA ILE A 66 0.62 -10.11 14.02
C ILE A 66 -0.15 -9.34 12.95
N MET A 67 -0.15 -8.02 13.05
CA MET A 67 -0.86 -7.15 12.14
C MET A 67 0.08 -6.63 11.06
N TYR A 68 -0.31 -6.79 9.80
CA TYR A 68 0.37 -6.23 8.65
C TYR A 68 -0.49 -5.14 8.00
N VAL A 69 -0.07 -3.89 8.15
CA VAL A 69 -0.80 -2.75 7.56
C VAL A 69 -0.06 -2.25 6.33
N SER A 70 -0.76 -2.15 5.20
CA SER A 70 -0.20 -1.55 4.01
C SER A 70 -0.06 -0.05 4.15
N ASN A 71 1.16 0.44 3.93
CA ASN A 71 1.43 1.87 3.85
C ASN A 71 0.86 2.51 2.57
N ASP A 72 0.35 1.74 1.62
CA ASP A 72 -0.22 2.28 0.38
C ASP A 72 -1.62 2.86 0.57
N ILE A 73 -2.35 2.34 1.56
CA ILE A 73 -3.69 2.82 1.94
C ILE A 73 -3.58 4.28 2.39
N TYR A 74 -2.54 4.58 3.18
CA TYR A 74 -2.22 5.92 3.66
C TYR A 74 -1.17 6.58 2.77
N ASN A 75 -1.58 7.40 1.81
CA ASN A 75 -0.64 8.26 1.07
C ASN A 75 -0.85 9.74 1.41
N PRO A 76 0.02 10.35 2.24
CA PRO A 76 -0.18 11.70 2.76
C PRO A 76 -0.19 12.77 1.66
N PHE A 77 0.48 12.54 0.54
CA PHE A 77 0.61 13.53 -0.54
C PHE A 77 -0.71 13.76 -1.30
N TYR A 78 -1.60 12.78 -1.32
CA TYR A 78 -2.78 12.80 -2.20
C TYR A 78 -4.08 13.06 -1.45
N VAL A 79 -4.03 12.93 -0.13
CA VAL A 79 -5.22 13.00 0.73
C VAL A 79 -5.43 14.40 1.30
N PHE A 80 -4.48 15.33 1.16
CA PHE A 80 -4.56 16.65 1.77
C PHE A 80 -5.85 17.43 1.41
N LEU A 81 -6.26 17.41 0.14
CA LEU A 81 -7.46 18.12 -0.32
C LEU A 81 -8.75 17.42 0.12
N CYS A 82 -8.80 16.09 0.02
CA CYS A 82 -9.91 15.30 0.56
C CYS A 82 -10.03 15.46 2.08
N ARG A 83 -8.92 15.55 2.82
CA ARG A 83 -8.91 15.84 4.27
C ARG A 83 -9.51 17.22 4.56
N SER A 84 -9.23 18.22 3.73
CA SER A 84 -9.87 19.54 3.85
C SER A 84 -11.38 19.46 3.61
N LEU A 85 -11.82 18.68 2.61
CA LEU A 85 -13.23 18.51 2.29
C LEU A 85 -14.00 17.73 3.37
N LEU A 86 -13.39 16.69 3.93
CA LEU A 86 -13.93 15.93 5.06
C LEU A 86 -14.02 16.81 6.32
N ARG A 87 -12.98 17.58 6.63
CA ARG A 87 -13.00 18.57 7.73
C ARG A 87 -14.07 19.65 7.58
N LYS A 88 -14.42 20.01 6.35
CA LYS A 88 -15.50 20.96 6.06
C LYS A 88 -16.91 20.34 6.17
N GLY A 89 -17.03 19.08 6.59
CA GLY A 89 -18.31 18.41 6.82
C GLY A 89 -19.10 18.10 5.56
N LYS A 90 -18.47 18.11 4.36
CA LYS A 90 -19.19 17.80 3.10
C LYS A 90 -19.61 16.33 2.99
N PHE A 91 -18.94 15.44 3.73
CA PHE A 91 -19.23 14.01 3.80
C PHE A 91 -19.04 13.56 5.26
N PRO A 92 -20.02 13.79 6.16
CA PRO A 92 -19.83 13.64 7.60
C PRO A 92 -19.67 12.19 8.06
N GLU A 93 -20.25 11.23 7.35
CA GLU A 93 -20.20 9.80 7.71
C GLU A 93 -18.96 9.08 7.17
N TYR A 94 -18.20 9.75 6.30
CA TYR A 94 -17.04 9.17 5.62
C TYR A 94 -15.76 9.63 6.27
N ALA A 95 -14.84 8.69 6.42
CA ALA A 95 -13.50 8.95 6.85
C ALA A 95 -12.48 8.40 5.85
N TYR A 96 -11.29 8.96 5.96
CA TYR A 96 -10.10 8.45 5.30
C TYR A 96 -9.37 7.52 6.28
N PHE A 97 -8.83 6.40 5.79
CA PHE A 97 -8.02 5.52 6.61
C PHE A 97 -6.76 6.24 7.13
N HIS A 98 -6.61 6.30 8.44
CA HIS A 98 -5.47 6.93 9.08
C HIS A 98 -4.78 5.94 10.04
N PRO A 99 -3.47 5.69 9.91
CA PRO A 99 -2.76 4.76 10.79
C PRO A 99 -2.88 5.10 12.27
N MET A 100 -2.90 6.39 12.63
CA MET A 100 -3.13 6.84 14.02
C MET A 100 -4.53 6.54 14.58
N GLY A 101 -5.46 6.02 13.76
CA GLY A 101 -6.73 5.51 14.27
C GLY A 101 -6.62 4.08 14.82
N LEU A 102 -5.49 3.40 14.59
CA LEU A 102 -5.24 2.08 15.15
C LEU A 102 -4.98 2.17 16.66
N PRO A 103 -5.42 1.18 17.46
CA PRO A 103 -5.17 1.16 18.90
C PRO A 103 -3.68 1.18 19.23
N ASP A 104 -3.30 2.05 20.16
CA ASP A 104 -1.91 2.20 20.60
C ASP A 104 -1.51 1.09 21.58
N CYS A 105 -0.21 1.01 21.88
CA CYS A 105 0.30 0.02 22.84
C CYS A 105 -0.31 0.17 24.26
N VAL A 106 -0.75 1.38 24.60
CA VAL A 106 -1.44 1.69 25.87
C VAL A 106 -2.84 1.08 25.87
N ASP A 107 -3.61 1.28 24.80
CA ASP A 107 -4.98 0.77 24.67
C ASP A 107 -5.04 -0.76 24.74
N VAL A 108 -4.01 -1.41 24.19
CA VAL A 108 -3.94 -2.87 24.10
C VAL A 108 -3.24 -3.52 25.31
N ASN A 109 -2.76 -2.73 26.28
CA ASN A 109 -2.00 -3.20 27.45
C ASN A 109 -0.77 -4.05 27.05
N LEU A 110 0.00 -3.60 26.06
CA LEU A 110 1.23 -4.27 25.61
C LEU A 110 2.46 -3.40 25.83
N SER A 111 3.60 -4.03 26.10
CA SER A 111 4.87 -3.29 26.09
C SER A 111 5.17 -2.76 24.69
N ARG A 112 5.75 -1.56 24.58
CA ARG A 112 6.10 -0.92 23.31
C ARG A 112 6.93 -1.83 22.39
N ARG A 113 7.87 -2.60 22.96
CA ARG A 113 8.70 -3.56 22.21
C ARG A 113 7.88 -4.70 21.61
N ALA A 114 6.95 -5.27 22.38
CA ALA A 114 6.06 -6.33 21.91
C ALA A 114 5.08 -5.80 20.84
N PHE A 115 4.57 -4.59 21.04
CA PHE A 115 3.69 -3.92 20.09
C PHE A 115 4.38 -3.72 18.73
N ILE A 116 5.58 -3.12 18.71
CA ILE A 116 6.36 -2.91 17.46
C ILE A 116 6.72 -4.24 16.78
N LYS A 117 6.91 -5.33 17.55
CA LYS A 117 7.16 -6.65 16.97
C LYS A 117 5.92 -7.22 16.28
N LYS A 118 4.72 -6.95 16.81
CA LYS A 118 3.45 -7.45 16.28
C LYS A 118 2.85 -6.57 15.19
N GLU A 119 3.01 -5.25 15.27
CA GLU A 119 2.58 -4.33 14.22
C GLU A 119 3.71 -4.16 13.19
N GLN A 120 3.57 -4.84 12.06
CA GLN A 120 4.56 -4.84 10.99
C GLN A 120 4.02 -4.12 9.75
N PRO A 121 4.83 -3.29 9.07
CA PRO A 121 4.38 -2.66 7.85
C PRO A 121 4.41 -3.61 6.65
N PHE A 122 3.29 -3.66 5.90
CA PHE A 122 3.26 -4.19 4.55
C PHE A 122 3.78 -3.11 3.57
N LYS A 123 5.11 -3.03 3.48
CA LYS A 123 5.83 -1.96 2.78
C LYS A 123 5.68 -2.06 1.26
N THR A 124 5.09 -1.03 0.67
CA THR A 124 5.12 -0.71 -0.76
C THR A 124 6.41 0.05 -1.09
N PRO A 125 7.03 -0.17 -2.27
CA PRO A 125 8.22 0.58 -2.69
C PRO A 125 7.96 2.10 -2.69
N MET A 126 8.87 2.85 -2.07
CA MET A 126 8.73 4.31 -1.92
C MET A 126 8.68 5.05 -3.26
N SER A 127 9.49 4.61 -4.23
CA SER A 127 9.47 5.18 -5.59
C SER A 127 8.10 5.03 -6.24
N THR A 128 7.47 3.86 -6.10
CA THR A 128 6.11 3.62 -6.57
C THR A 128 5.12 4.54 -5.86
N ILE A 129 5.20 4.67 -4.53
CA ILE A 129 4.31 5.54 -3.76
C ILE A 129 4.38 7.01 -4.20
N LEU A 130 5.59 7.51 -4.46
CA LEU A 130 5.85 8.92 -4.71
C LEU A 130 5.68 9.33 -6.17
N MET A 131 5.98 8.43 -7.10
CA MET A 131 6.14 8.78 -8.52
C MET A 131 5.03 8.24 -9.42
N THR A 132 4.13 7.41 -8.90
CA THR A 132 3.07 6.78 -9.70
C THR A 132 1.68 7.11 -9.18
N THR A 133 0.69 7.05 -10.07
CA THR A 133 -0.71 7.33 -9.76
C THR A 133 -1.33 6.17 -8.99
N ASN A 134 -2.37 6.44 -8.19
CA ASN A 134 -3.16 5.41 -7.50
C ASN A 134 -3.68 4.38 -8.49
N HIS A 135 -4.20 4.85 -9.62
CA HIS A 135 -4.72 3.99 -10.68
C HIS A 135 -3.65 3.02 -11.21
N PHE A 136 -2.44 3.51 -11.46
CA PHE A 136 -1.34 2.64 -11.91
C PHE A 136 -0.96 1.60 -10.85
N ARG A 137 -0.85 2.00 -9.58
CA ARG A 137 -0.51 1.10 -8.46
C ARG A 137 -1.58 0.03 -8.23
N ASP A 138 -2.85 0.43 -8.29
CA ASP A 138 -3.98 -0.47 -8.12
C ASP A 138 -4.04 -1.51 -9.25
N LEU A 139 -3.53 -1.19 -10.45
CA LEU A 139 -3.44 -2.11 -11.59
C LEU A 139 -2.14 -2.93 -11.64
N HIS A 140 -1.02 -2.38 -11.19
CA HIS A 140 0.32 -2.98 -11.34
C HIS A 140 1.07 -3.03 -10.01
N HIS A 141 1.02 -4.18 -9.34
CA HIS A 141 1.65 -4.40 -8.04
C HIS A 141 2.38 -5.75 -7.93
N PRO A 142 3.33 -6.07 -8.84
CA PRO A 142 4.01 -7.38 -8.90
C PRO A 142 4.91 -7.68 -7.68
N TRP A 143 5.11 -6.71 -6.79
CA TRP A 143 5.87 -6.87 -5.56
C TRP A 143 5.03 -7.48 -4.42
N VAL A 144 3.69 -7.45 -4.52
CA VAL A 144 2.77 -7.94 -3.49
C VAL A 144 2.97 -9.45 -3.23
N SER A 145 2.97 -10.27 -4.27
CA SER A 145 3.17 -11.73 -4.15
C SER A 145 4.49 -12.07 -3.47
N ARG A 146 5.60 -11.44 -3.90
CA ARG A 146 6.92 -11.63 -3.28
C ARG A 146 6.92 -11.25 -1.79
N ARG A 147 6.19 -10.19 -1.42
CA ARG A 147 6.07 -9.75 -0.03
C ARG A 147 5.29 -10.75 0.82
N VAL A 148 4.17 -11.26 0.31
CA VAL A 148 3.36 -12.29 0.98
C VAL A 148 4.19 -13.54 1.24
N VAL A 149 4.90 -14.02 0.21
CA VAL A 149 5.80 -15.17 0.31
C VAL A 149 6.86 -14.96 1.41
N LYS A 150 7.46 -13.75 1.49
CA LYS A 150 8.43 -13.42 2.54
C LYS A 150 7.83 -13.39 3.96
N ILE A 151 6.56 -13.02 4.10
CA ILE A 151 5.88 -12.96 5.41
C ILE A 151 5.52 -14.37 5.88
N VAL A 152 4.90 -15.15 5.00
CA VAL A 152 4.28 -16.45 5.33
C VAL A 152 5.28 -17.60 5.24
N GLY A 153 6.29 -17.48 4.39
CA GLY A 153 7.34 -18.47 4.15
C GLY A 153 7.02 -19.44 3.00
N GLU A 154 8.03 -19.73 2.19
CA GLU A 154 7.94 -20.64 1.02
C GLU A 154 7.75 -22.11 1.44
N GLN A 155 8.44 -22.56 2.48
CA GLN A 155 8.65 -23.99 2.72
C GLN A 155 7.61 -24.66 3.62
N TYR A 156 7.20 -25.87 3.21
CA TYR A 156 6.27 -26.77 3.89
C TYR A 156 6.85 -27.45 5.15
N VAL A 157 8.17 -27.44 5.35
CA VAL A 157 8.85 -28.37 6.25
C VAL A 157 8.91 -27.89 7.71
N VAL A 158 8.75 -26.60 7.97
CA VAL A 158 8.91 -26.04 9.33
C VAL A 158 7.61 -25.41 9.79
N HIS A 159 7.10 -25.87 10.94
CA HIS A 159 5.98 -25.22 11.60
C HIS A 159 6.35 -23.76 11.90
N PRO A 160 5.48 -22.80 11.58
CA PRO A 160 5.75 -21.40 11.89
C PRO A 160 5.85 -21.23 13.39
N GLN A 161 6.69 -20.28 13.81
CA GLN A 161 6.77 -19.84 15.21
C GLN A 161 5.35 -19.53 15.72
N LYS A 162 5.05 -19.83 16.98
CA LYS A 162 3.70 -19.64 17.57
C LYS A 162 3.13 -18.25 17.28
N GLU A 163 3.97 -17.22 17.33
CA GLU A 163 3.58 -15.83 17.05
C GLU A 163 3.10 -15.62 15.60
N LYS A 164 3.54 -16.43 14.63
CA LYS A 164 3.22 -16.35 13.20
C LYS A 164 2.11 -17.31 12.76
N GLN A 165 1.37 -17.88 13.72
CA GLN A 165 0.23 -18.75 13.43
C GLN A 165 -1.03 -17.96 13.11
N SER A 166 -1.15 -16.72 13.62
CA SER A 166 -2.31 -15.88 13.35
C SER A 166 -1.87 -14.49 12.92
N MET A 167 -2.30 -14.09 11.72
CA MET A 167 -1.94 -12.82 11.12
C MET A 167 -3.18 -12.09 10.61
N VAL A 168 -3.15 -10.77 10.67
CA VAL A 168 -4.17 -9.91 10.08
C VAL A 168 -3.53 -9.02 9.04
N PHE A 169 -4.01 -9.04 7.80
CA PHE A 169 -3.51 -8.23 6.70
C PHE A 169 -4.54 -7.14 6.39
N VAL A 170 -4.19 -5.89 6.68
CA VAL A 170 -4.97 -4.70 6.34
C VAL A 170 -4.40 -4.12 5.04
N LEU A 171 -5.08 -4.35 3.92
CA LEU A 171 -4.55 -4.12 2.57
C LEU A 171 -5.53 -3.34 1.69
N PRO A 172 -5.06 -2.57 0.69
CA PRO A 172 -5.94 -2.04 -0.34
C PRO A 172 -6.72 -3.17 -1.03
N PRO A 173 -8.01 -3.00 -1.37
CA PRO A 173 -8.80 -4.04 -2.03
C PRO A 173 -8.18 -4.55 -3.32
N ALA A 174 -7.43 -3.70 -4.03
CA ALA A 174 -6.69 -4.05 -5.24
C ALA A 174 -5.66 -5.16 -5.03
N TYR A 175 -5.03 -5.25 -3.86
CA TYR A 175 -3.94 -6.20 -3.59
C TYR A 175 -4.45 -7.56 -3.13
N VAL A 176 -5.67 -7.61 -2.59
CA VAL A 176 -6.25 -8.83 -2.00
C VAL A 176 -6.29 -10.00 -2.99
N PRO A 177 -6.71 -9.85 -4.25
CA PRO A 177 -6.68 -10.95 -5.23
C PRO A 177 -5.28 -11.56 -5.38
N ASP A 178 -4.25 -10.74 -5.56
CA ASP A 178 -2.86 -11.20 -5.70
C ASP A 178 -2.36 -11.89 -4.44
N VAL A 179 -2.69 -11.36 -3.26
CA VAL A 179 -2.38 -12.00 -1.98
C VAL A 179 -3.04 -13.37 -1.88
N VAL A 180 -4.34 -13.47 -2.11
CA VAL A 180 -5.10 -14.73 -1.96
C VAL A 180 -4.63 -15.77 -2.98
N ASN A 181 -4.45 -15.39 -4.24
CA ASN A 181 -3.95 -16.28 -5.28
C ASN A 181 -2.53 -16.79 -4.94
N THR A 182 -1.68 -15.92 -4.38
CA THR A 182 -0.33 -16.32 -3.91
C THR A 182 -0.44 -17.27 -2.73
N LEU A 183 -1.28 -17.01 -1.73
CA LEU A 183 -1.51 -17.91 -0.61
C LEU A 183 -2.05 -19.28 -1.08
N GLN A 184 -2.98 -19.28 -2.03
CA GLN A 184 -3.49 -20.50 -2.66
C GLN A 184 -2.39 -21.29 -3.37
N SER A 185 -1.44 -20.64 -4.05
CA SER A 185 -0.28 -21.33 -4.62
C SER A 185 0.63 -21.96 -3.56
N LEU A 186 0.65 -21.41 -2.35
CA LEU A 186 1.38 -21.93 -1.19
C LEU A 186 0.60 -22.99 -0.39
N GLY A 187 -0.60 -23.38 -0.84
CA GLY A 187 -1.42 -24.42 -0.22
C GLY A 187 -2.41 -23.94 0.82
N PHE A 188 -2.60 -22.64 0.97
CA PHE A 188 -3.69 -22.10 1.79
C PHE A 188 -5.04 -22.24 1.08
N THR A 189 -6.11 -22.28 1.86
CA THR A 189 -7.49 -22.33 1.41
C THR A 189 -8.30 -21.23 2.08
N VAL A 190 -9.20 -20.60 1.35
CA VAL A 190 -10.15 -19.65 1.92
C VAL A 190 -11.17 -20.46 2.72
N ALA A 191 -11.13 -20.32 4.04
CA ALA A 191 -11.97 -21.08 4.97
C ALA A 191 -13.32 -20.39 5.19
N ASP A 192 -13.33 -19.07 5.26
CA ASP A 192 -14.53 -18.28 5.53
C ASP A 192 -14.45 -16.90 4.85
N THR A 193 -15.62 -16.32 4.58
CA THR A 193 -15.74 -14.99 4.00
C THR A 193 -16.88 -14.21 4.61
N VAL A 194 -16.62 -12.98 5.06
CA VAL A 194 -17.62 -12.07 5.62
C VAL A 194 -17.74 -10.84 4.74
N THR A 195 -18.97 -10.42 4.45
CA THR A 195 -19.23 -9.19 3.69
C THR A 195 -19.45 -8.02 4.62
N ALA A 196 -18.85 -6.88 4.30
CA ALA A 196 -18.97 -5.65 5.08
C ALA A 196 -19.16 -4.44 4.16
N THR A 197 -20.14 -3.61 4.49
CA THR A 197 -20.48 -2.40 3.72
C THR A 197 -19.49 -1.28 4.02
N ILE A 198 -18.90 -0.71 2.97
CA ILE A 198 -17.96 0.42 3.04
C ILE A 198 -18.71 1.76 2.99
N GLY A 199 -19.90 1.77 2.41
CA GLY A 199 -20.75 2.95 2.21
C GLY A 199 -21.27 3.05 0.79
N ASP A 200 -21.94 4.15 0.48
CA ASP A 200 -22.53 4.44 -0.83
C ASP A 200 -21.45 4.51 -1.93
N ALA A 201 -21.67 3.74 -2.98
CA ALA A 201 -20.74 3.63 -4.09
C ALA A 201 -20.58 4.97 -4.84
N ALA A 202 -21.63 5.79 -4.96
CA ALA A 202 -21.52 7.07 -5.67
C ALA A 202 -20.58 8.03 -4.93
N THR A 203 -20.73 8.12 -3.61
CA THR A 203 -19.90 8.96 -2.74
C THR A 203 -18.45 8.51 -2.73
N ILE A 204 -18.18 7.21 -2.57
CA ILE A 204 -16.81 6.66 -2.57
C ILE A 204 -16.13 6.90 -3.92
N ASN A 205 -16.85 6.70 -5.04
CA ASN A 205 -16.30 6.96 -6.37
C ASN A 205 -15.98 8.45 -6.58
N LYS A 206 -16.82 9.35 -6.06
CA LYS A 206 -16.59 10.80 -6.11
C LYS A 206 -15.34 11.19 -5.31
N LEU A 207 -15.19 10.67 -4.09
CA LEU A 207 -14.01 10.91 -3.25
C LEU A 207 -12.73 10.40 -3.92
N ASN A 208 -12.75 9.17 -4.45
CA ASN A 208 -11.62 8.60 -5.18
C ASN A 208 -11.29 9.41 -6.45
N SER A 209 -12.30 9.86 -7.22
CA SER A 209 -12.08 10.68 -8.41
C SER A 209 -11.38 12.00 -8.08
N TRP A 210 -11.84 12.70 -7.04
CA TRP A 210 -11.23 13.96 -6.62
C TRP A 210 -9.81 13.77 -6.10
N SER A 211 -9.59 12.73 -5.29
CA SER A 211 -8.27 12.35 -4.80
C SER A 211 -7.30 12.05 -5.95
N ASN A 212 -7.73 11.26 -6.93
CA ASN A 212 -6.91 10.91 -8.09
C ASN A 212 -6.56 12.12 -8.96
N LYS A 213 -7.50 13.08 -9.14
CA LYS A 213 -7.21 14.35 -9.84
C LYS A 213 -6.18 15.19 -9.08
N CYS A 214 -6.31 15.31 -7.77
CA CYS A 214 -5.34 16.05 -6.94
C CYS A 214 -3.96 15.39 -6.97
N GLN A 215 -3.93 14.06 -6.89
CA GLN A 215 -2.70 13.29 -7.03
C GLN A 215 -1.99 13.57 -8.34
N LEU A 216 -2.72 13.59 -9.47
CA LEU A 216 -2.13 13.89 -10.77
C LEU A 216 -1.47 15.27 -10.81
N LEU A 217 -2.09 16.29 -10.20
CA LEU A 217 -1.52 17.63 -10.10
C LEU A 217 -0.23 17.63 -9.26
N VAL A 218 -0.24 16.99 -8.09
CA VAL A 218 0.93 16.88 -7.21
C VAL A 218 2.06 16.12 -7.90
N LEU A 219 1.75 15.01 -8.57
CA LEU A 219 2.72 14.24 -9.34
C LEU A 219 3.30 15.07 -10.49
N GLY A 220 2.46 15.81 -11.23
CA GLY A 220 2.92 16.71 -12.28
C GLY A 220 3.89 17.76 -11.74
N TYR A 221 3.61 18.34 -10.57
CA TYR A 221 4.51 19.27 -9.91
C TYR A 221 5.83 18.62 -9.48
N LEU A 222 5.80 17.43 -8.89
CA LEU A 222 7.02 16.69 -8.50
C LEU A 222 7.89 16.34 -9.72
N TRP A 223 7.27 15.88 -10.80
CA TRP A 223 7.98 15.59 -12.05
C TRP A 223 8.57 16.86 -12.67
N PHE A 224 7.86 17.98 -12.62
CA PHE A 224 8.37 19.27 -13.06
C PHE A 224 9.59 19.73 -12.24
N LEU A 225 9.54 19.63 -10.91
CA LEU A 225 10.69 19.94 -10.05
C LEU A 225 11.89 19.04 -10.35
N LEU A 226 11.65 17.75 -10.59
CA LEU A 226 12.70 16.80 -10.93
C LEU A 226 13.33 17.13 -12.30
N ALA A 227 12.53 17.54 -13.29
CA ALA A 227 13.04 18.00 -14.57
C ALA A 227 13.90 19.26 -14.42
N LEU A 228 13.45 20.24 -13.63
CA LEU A 228 14.24 21.44 -13.33
C LEU A 228 15.56 21.11 -12.63
N PHE A 229 15.54 20.17 -11.68
CA PHE A 229 16.74 19.72 -10.99
C PHE A 229 17.75 19.09 -11.96
N ILE A 230 17.29 18.18 -12.84
CA ILE A 230 18.16 17.54 -13.85
C ILE A 230 18.74 18.58 -14.81
N ILE A 231 17.92 19.53 -15.29
CA ILE A 231 18.39 20.59 -16.18
C ILE A 231 19.41 21.49 -15.47
N GLY A 232 19.14 21.88 -14.22
CA GLY A 232 20.04 22.70 -13.40
C GLY A 232 21.38 22.02 -13.17
N GLU A 233 21.38 20.78 -12.68
CA GLU A 233 22.59 20.01 -12.44
C GLU A 233 23.36 19.70 -13.73
N SER A 234 22.66 19.38 -14.83
CA SER A 234 23.34 19.13 -16.10
C SER A 234 24.11 20.36 -16.61
N ARG A 235 23.55 21.58 -16.42
CA ARG A 235 24.22 22.83 -16.76
C ARG A 235 25.40 23.11 -15.82
N HIS A 236 25.21 22.89 -14.53
CA HIS A 236 26.26 23.07 -13.52
C HIS A 236 27.45 22.13 -13.76
N ILE A 237 27.19 20.84 -14.00
CA ILE A 237 28.23 19.85 -14.36
C ILE A 237 28.91 20.23 -15.67
N HIS A 238 28.16 20.71 -16.67
CA HIS A 238 28.74 21.18 -17.92
C HIS A 238 29.70 22.35 -17.69
N GLN A 239 29.31 23.34 -16.89
CA GLN A 239 30.16 24.48 -16.53
C GLN A 239 31.43 24.02 -15.82
N LEU A 240 31.30 23.21 -14.76
CA LEU A 240 32.44 22.64 -14.05
C LEU A 240 33.39 21.86 -14.97
N PHE A 241 32.84 21.14 -15.94
CA PHE A 241 33.64 20.40 -16.91
C PHE A 241 34.39 21.32 -17.88
N GLN A 242 33.77 22.42 -18.33
CA GLN A 242 34.46 23.41 -19.15
C GLN A 242 35.54 24.15 -18.36
N ASP A 243 35.27 24.51 -17.11
CA ASP A 243 36.24 25.15 -16.21
C ASP A 243 37.42 24.21 -15.94
N TYR A 244 37.15 22.93 -15.67
CA TYR A 244 38.19 21.91 -15.51
C TYR A 244 39.05 21.72 -16.77
N LYS A 245 38.43 21.69 -17.96
CA LYS A 245 39.16 21.64 -19.24
C LYS A 245 40.07 22.84 -19.41
N ARG A 246 39.57 24.04 -19.07
CA ARG A 246 40.33 25.28 -19.14
C ARG A 246 41.55 25.21 -18.22
N GLU A 247 41.37 24.82 -16.96
CA GLU A 247 42.47 24.68 -15.99
C GLU A 247 43.53 23.67 -16.45
N LEU A 248 43.14 22.54 -17.04
CA LEU A 248 44.08 21.55 -17.57
C LEU A 248 44.91 22.10 -18.73
N ILE A 249 44.29 22.87 -19.63
CA ILE A 249 44.96 23.47 -20.78
C ILE A 249 45.94 24.56 -20.34
N GLU A 250 45.55 25.38 -19.36
CA GLU A 250 46.42 26.38 -18.74
C GLU A 250 47.61 25.72 -18.04
N LYS A 251 47.40 24.65 -17.27
CA LYS A 251 48.48 23.85 -16.66
C LYS A 251 49.40 23.18 -17.66
N ALA A 252 48.90 22.85 -18.86
CA ALA A 252 49.69 22.33 -19.96
C ALA A 252 50.45 23.42 -20.75
N GLY A 253 50.35 24.69 -20.34
CA GLY A 253 51.06 25.82 -20.96
C GLY A 253 50.50 26.26 -22.31
N LYS A 254 49.23 25.94 -22.61
CA LYS A 254 48.56 26.30 -23.87
C LYS A 254 47.48 27.35 -23.62
N ASP A 255 47.24 28.22 -24.61
CA ASP A 255 46.14 29.21 -24.54
C ASP A 255 44.77 28.52 -24.73
N PRO A 256 43.83 28.66 -23.78
CA PRO A 256 42.48 28.08 -23.88
C PRO A 256 41.71 28.58 -25.11
N ALA A 257 41.83 29.87 -25.41
CA ALA A 257 41.14 30.53 -26.52
C ALA A 257 41.54 29.97 -27.91
N LYS A 258 42.76 29.43 -28.05
CA LYS A 258 43.23 28.81 -29.31
C LYS A 258 42.71 27.38 -29.49
N MET A 259 42.19 26.76 -28.44
CA MET A 259 41.67 25.39 -28.43
C MET A 259 40.13 25.33 -28.50
N GLY A 260 39.47 26.47 -28.72
CA GLY A 260 38.01 26.55 -28.89
C GLY A 260 37.21 26.48 -27.58
N LEU A 261 37.81 26.89 -26.47
CA LEU A 261 37.20 27.02 -25.14
C LEU A 261 37.16 28.49 -24.70
#